data_AF-A0A8T0ENK6-F1
#
_entry.id   AF-A0A8T0ENK6-F1
#
_cell.length_a   1.000
_cell.length_b   1.000
_cell.length_c   1.000
_cell.angle_alpha   90.00
_cell.angle_beta   90.00
_cell.angle_gamma   90.00
#
_symmetry.space_group_name_H-M   'P 1'
#
loop_
_entity.id
_entity.type
_entity.pdbx_description
1 polymer ?
#
loop_
_entity_poly.entity_id
_entity_poly.type
_entity_poly.pdbx_seq_one_letter_code
_entity_poly.pdbx_strand_id
1 'polypeptide(L)'
;MNKNQIFHDPFFWQHFQKQVQNKFWKCDFSNSLLLDTLTHDSKLYKDDTIFTKRRENILTWLDNESQWETIILGACAESATQRLGPHSQILKNLHILEAFTDFTEHLNCFYSVASTMSIQGEVVQPFSQYSSQVHDIDKLDPVMLVGYSERFEDNMATSVWDLCVDRHVQINPHHQGHSVWHSQDEDESSRSIRVAALREMVCDKVSRRMQKNLNGVVCKDMWNVDIVFFQGLPQGWMDKADGIMRLMKQKGVSMIS
;
A
#
# COMPACT_ATOMS: atom_id res chain seq x y z
N MET A 1 -22.59 4.82 -6.22
CA MET A 1 -21.87 5.59 -5.17
C MET A 1 -21.43 4.61 -4.11
N ASN A 2 -20.13 4.37 -3.98
CA ASN A 2 -19.60 3.45 -2.98
C ASN A 2 -19.60 4.19 -1.63
N LYS A 3 -20.61 3.95 -0.79
CA LYS A 3 -20.85 4.71 0.46
C LYS A 3 -19.81 4.44 1.55
N ASN A 4 -18.94 3.46 1.36
CA ASN A 4 -17.95 3.03 2.34
C ASN A 4 -16.54 3.36 1.83
N GLN A 5 -16.17 4.63 1.88
CA GLN A 5 -14.77 5.07 1.73
C GLN A 5 -14.15 5.17 3.12
N ILE A 6 -12.99 4.54 3.33
CA ILE A 6 -12.34 4.45 4.63
C ILE A 6 -12.01 5.83 5.23
N PHE A 7 -11.74 6.82 4.39
CA PHE A 7 -11.50 8.21 4.80
C PHE A 7 -12.77 8.96 5.26
N HIS A 8 -13.97 8.40 5.10
CA HIS A 8 -15.19 8.93 5.75
C HIS A 8 -15.39 8.40 7.18
N ASP A 9 -14.69 7.33 7.57
CA ASP A 9 -14.72 6.86 8.96
C ASP A 9 -13.97 7.87 9.85
N PRO A 10 -14.63 8.49 10.85
CA PRO A 10 -14.01 9.56 11.63
C PRO A 10 -12.87 9.07 12.52
N PHE A 11 -12.91 7.82 13.00
CA PHE A 11 -11.87 7.25 13.84
C PHE A 11 -10.62 6.94 13.01
N PHE A 12 -10.82 6.31 11.86
CA PHE A 12 -9.73 6.06 10.92
C PHE A 12 -9.14 7.38 10.42
N TRP A 13 -9.98 8.35 10.03
CA TRP A 13 -9.53 9.64 9.53
C TRP A 13 -8.66 10.37 10.56
N GLN A 14 -9.11 10.45 11.81
CA GLN A 14 -8.33 11.08 12.88
C GLN A 14 -6.99 10.37 13.11
N HIS A 15 -6.98 9.04 13.12
CA HIS A 15 -5.75 8.26 13.24
C HIS A 15 -4.81 8.50 12.06
N PHE A 16 -5.32 8.41 10.84
CA PHE A 16 -4.56 8.63 9.61
C PHE A 16 -3.95 10.02 9.57
N GLN A 17 -4.70 11.08 9.89
CA GLN A 17 -4.19 12.45 9.98
C GLN A 17 -3.01 12.54 10.95
N LYS A 18 -3.15 11.95 12.14
CA LYS A 18 -2.07 11.90 13.14
C LYS A 18 -0.84 11.16 12.61
N GLN A 19 -1.01 10.05 11.89
CA GLN A 19 0.11 9.31 11.31
C GLN A 19 0.81 10.11 10.21
N VAL A 20 0.05 10.75 9.31
CA VAL A 20 0.60 11.60 8.25
C VAL A 20 1.44 12.73 8.86
N GLN A 21 0.91 13.44 9.85
CA GLN A 21 1.57 14.58 10.51
C GLN A 21 2.79 14.18 11.35
N ASN A 22 2.75 13.02 12.01
CA ASN A 22 3.87 12.54 12.83
C ASN A 22 5.01 11.91 12.02
N LYS A 23 4.81 11.67 10.72
CA LYS A 23 5.83 11.14 9.79
C LYS A 23 6.46 9.82 10.22
N PHE A 24 5.72 8.97 10.92
CA PHE A 24 6.15 7.60 11.22
C PHE A 24 6.30 6.72 9.96
N TRP A 25 6.12 7.26 8.77
CA TRP A 25 6.16 6.57 7.48
C TRP A 25 7.19 7.15 6.51
N LYS A 26 7.94 8.18 6.91
CA LYS A 26 8.95 8.81 6.04
C LYS A 26 10.00 7.77 5.64
N CYS A 27 10.35 7.77 4.35
CA CYS A 27 11.25 6.75 3.82
C CYS A 27 12.73 7.14 3.86
N ASP A 28 13.07 8.37 4.20
CA ASP A 28 14.46 8.86 4.32
C ASP A 28 15.36 8.49 3.11
N PHE A 29 14.79 8.53 1.90
CA PHE A 29 15.58 8.40 0.68
C PHE A 29 16.59 9.55 0.57
N SER A 30 17.71 9.32 -0.13
CA SER A 30 18.63 10.42 -0.46
C SER A 30 17.89 11.48 -1.27
N ASN A 31 17.99 12.74 -0.86
CA ASN A 31 17.40 13.86 -1.61
C ASN A 31 17.93 13.95 -3.06
N SER A 32 19.11 13.39 -3.33
CA SER A 32 19.71 13.36 -4.67
C SER A 32 19.26 12.17 -5.53
N LEU A 33 18.58 11.16 -4.96
CA LEU A 33 18.31 9.88 -5.63
C LEU A 33 17.65 10.05 -7.00
N LEU A 34 16.63 10.93 -7.09
CA LEU A 34 15.86 11.15 -8.30
C LEU A 34 16.71 11.75 -9.42
N LEU A 35 17.69 12.59 -9.09
CA LEU A 35 18.60 13.25 -10.02
C LEU A 35 19.78 12.35 -10.40
N ASP A 36 20.39 11.68 -9.42
CA ASP A 36 21.58 10.84 -9.60
C ASP A 36 21.33 9.70 -10.58
N THR A 37 20.11 9.16 -10.59
CA THR A 37 19.70 8.05 -11.46
C THR A 37 19.03 8.49 -12.77
N LEU A 38 18.72 9.78 -12.93
CA LEU A 38 17.89 10.31 -14.01
C LEU A 38 18.43 9.97 -15.41
N THR A 39 19.72 10.22 -15.66
CA THR A 39 20.35 9.98 -16.97
C THR A 39 20.47 8.49 -17.30
N HIS A 40 20.57 7.64 -16.27
CA HIS A 40 20.62 6.20 -16.48
C HIS A 40 19.24 5.68 -16.86
N ASP A 41 18.23 6.00 -16.05
CA ASP A 41 16.86 5.50 -16.19
C ASP A 41 16.14 6.10 -17.41
N SER A 42 16.47 7.32 -17.85
CA SER A 42 15.85 7.92 -19.03
C SER A 42 16.06 7.11 -20.31
N LYS A 43 17.12 6.31 -20.39
CA LYS A 43 17.42 5.42 -21.52
C LYS A 43 16.41 4.27 -21.68
N LEU A 44 15.61 4.00 -20.65
CA LEU A 44 14.52 3.02 -20.71
C LEU A 44 13.33 3.55 -21.54
N TYR A 45 13.28 4.86 -21.76
CA TYR A 45 12.17 5.54 -22.41
C TYR A 45 12.50 5.89 -23.85
N LYS A 46 11.50 5.79 -24.73
CA LYS A 46 11.58 6.38 -26.09
C LYS A 46 11.36 7.89 -26.07
N ASP A 47 10.53 8.34 -25.14
CA ASP A 47 10.27 9.74 -24.81
C ASP A 47 10.26 9.82 -23.27
N ASP A 48 11.27 10.49 -22.72
CA ASP A 48 11.50 10.64 -21.29
C ASP A 48 10.89 11.93 -20.73
N THR A 49 10.12 12.69 -21.52
CA THR A 49 9.63 14.03 -21.14
C THR A 49 8.80 14.01 -19.85
N ILE A 50 7.83 13.09 -19.75
CA ILE A 50 6.96 12.99 -18.56
C ILE A 50 7.75 12.47 -17.36
N PHE A 51 8.58 11.45 -17.58
CA PHE A 51 9.47 10.87 -16.59
C PHE A 51 10.39 11.94 -15.95
N THR A 52 11.09 12.71 -16.79
CA THR A 52 12.02 13.76 -16.34
C THR A 52 11.26 14.86 -15.59
N LYS A 53 10.14 15.34 -16.13
CA LYS A 53 9.31 16.35 -15.44
C LYS A 53 8.78 15.85 -14.10
N ARG A 54 8.33 14.60 -14.00
CA ARG A 54 7.86 13.98 -12.75
C ARG A 54 8.95 14.05 -11.69
N ARG A 55 10.16 13.58 -12.02
CA ARG A 55 11.32 13.58 -11.11
C ARG A 55 11.81 14.97 -10.74
N GLU A 56 11.82 15.93 -11.66
CA GLU A 56 12.26 17.29 -11.37
C GLU A 56 11.25 18.04 -10.50
N ASN A 57 9.95 17.95 -10.82
CA ASN A 57 8.91 18.70 -10.12
C ASN A 57 8.73 18.24 -8.67
N ILE A 58 8.90 16.94 -8.40
CA ILE A 58 8.72 16.40 -7.05
C ILE A 58 9.80 16.88 -6.07
N LEU A 59 10.98 17.29 -6.55
CA LEU A 59 12.08 17.75 -5.69
C LEU A 59 11.67 18.91 -4.79
N THR A 60 10.86 19.83 -5.32
CA THR A 60 10.33 20.96 -4.55
C THR A 60 9.45 20.56 -3.35
N TRP A 61 8.96 19.32 -3.34
CA TRP A 61 8.13 18.76 -2.28
C TRP A 61 8.94 17.99 -1.23
N LEU A 62 10.13 17.53 -1.58
CA LEU A 62 11.04 16.86 -0.63
C LEU A 62 11.47 17.81 0.51
N ASP A 63 11.67 19.09 0.18
CA ASP A 63 12.08 20.11 1.13
C ASP A 63 10.92 20.87 1.78
N ASN A 64 9.66 20.61 1.36
CA ASN A 64 8.48 21.34 1.81
C ASN A 64 7.42 20.40 2.41
N GLU A 65 7.83 19.76 3.51
CA GLU A 65 7.08 18.66 4.11
C GLU A 65 5.67 19.07 4.58
N SER A 66 5.52 20.23 5.22
CA SER A 66 4.21 20.70 5.70
C SER A 66 3.21 20.92 4.56
N GLN A 67 3.69 21.39 3.41
CA GLN A 67 2.85 21.53 2.23
C GLN A 67 2.52 20.17 1.64
N TRP A 68 3.48 19.24 1.59
CA TRP A 68 3.24 17.87 1.15
C TRP A 68 2.14 17.17 1.98
N GLU A 69 2.22 17.24 3.31
CA GLU A 69 1.20 16.71 4.22
C GLU A 69 -0.19 17.30 3.91
N THR A 70 -0.26 18.61 3.68
CA THR A 70 -1.51 19.29 3.33
C THR A 70 -2.09 18.75 2.03
N ILE A 71 -1.24 18.54 1.00
CA ILE A 71 -1.67 17.97 -0.28
C ILE A 71 -2.17 16.53 -0.10
N ILE A 72 -1.42 15.68 0.60
CA ILE A 72 -1.78 14.28 0.82
C ILE A 72 -3.11 14.16 1.57
N LEU A 73 -3.27 14.89 2.68
CA LEU A 73 -4.52 14.86 3.46
C LEU A 73 -5.69 15.42 2.63
N GLY A 74 -5.48 16.53 1.92
CA GLY A 74 -6.50 17.10 1.06
C GLY A 74 -6.93 16.15 -0.06
N ALA A 75 -5.97 15.48 -0.71
CA ALA A 75 -6.24 14.51 -1.76
C ALA A 75 -6.95 13.24 -1.26
N CYS A 76 -6.63 12.75 -0.05
CA CYS A 76 -7.37 11.65 0.57
C CYS A 76 -8.83 12.03 0.86
N ALA A 77 -9.06 13.24 1.38
CA ALA A 77 -10.42 13.75 1.62
C ALA A 77 -11.22 13.92 0.32
N GLU A 78 -10.58 14.43 -0.74
CA GLU A 78 -11.15 14.54 -2.08
C GLU A 78 -11.52 13.15 -2.65
N SER A 79 -10.60 12.18 -2.52
CA SER A 79 -10.80 10.78 -2.92
C SER A 79 -12.02 10.14 -2.24
N ALA A 80 -12.22 10.42 -0.95
CA ALA A 80 -13.38 9.95 -0.18
C ALA A 80 -14.72 10.37 -0.82
N THR A 81 -14.76 11.58 -1.39
CA THR A 81 -15.93 12.12 -2.08
C THR A 81 -16.01 11.76 -3.56
N GLN A 82 -15.02 11.03 -4.09
CA GLN A 82 -14.86 10.72 -5.51
C GLN A 82 -14.86 11.96 -6.41
N ARG A 83 -14.33 13.08 -5.91
CA ARG A 83 -14.24 14.34 -6.64
C ARG A 83 -12.80 14.78 -6.74
N LEU A 84 -12.36 15.09 -7.96
CA LEU A 84 -11.06 15.70 -8.18
C LEU A 84 -11.13 17.17 -7.74
N GLY A 85 -10.41 17.51 -6.69
CA GLY A 85 -10.29 18.87 -6.18
C GLY A 85 -8.89 19.45 -6.40
N PRO A 86 -8.59 20.61 -5.77
CA PRO A 86 -7.32 21.30 -5.95
C PRO A 86 -6.10 20.47 -5.53
N HIS A 87 -6.20 19.62 -4.49
CA HIS A 87 -5.06 18.82 -4.03
C HIS A 87 -4.76 17.67 -4.99
N SER A 88 -5.79 16.97 -5.44
CA SER A 88 -5.66 15.92 -6.47
C SER A 88 -5.15 16.50 -7.80
N GLN A 89 -5.52 17.73 -8.15
CA GLN A 89 -5.02 18.40 -9.34
C GLN A 89 -3.50 18.69 -9.25
N ILE A 90 -2.98 18.96 -8.06
CA ILE A 90 -1.53 19.09 -7.84
C ILE A 90 -0.84 17.75 -8.11
N LEU A 91 -1.33 16.66 -7.51
CA LEU A 91 -0.79 15.31 -7.76
C LEU A 91 -0.85 14.92 -9.25
N LYS A 92 -1.90 15.36 -9.95
CA LYS A 92 -2.03 15.16 -11.40
C LYS A 92 -0.96 15.92 -12.18
N ASN A 93 -0.70 17.17 -11.82
CA ASN A 93 0.33 18.00 -12.46
C ASN A 93 1.75 17.47 -12.19
N LEU A 94 1.92 16.78 -11.06
CA LEU A 94 3.15 16.06 -10.71
C LEU A 94 3.26 14.70 -11.40
N HIS A 95 2.24 14.25 -12.15
CA HIS A 95 2.20 12.93 -12.79
C HIS A 95 2.33 11.76 -11.81
N ILE A 96 1.70 11.86 -10.64
CA ILE A 96 1.69 10.83 -9.59
C ILE A 96 0.28 10.51 -9.05
N LEU A 97 -0.77 11.09 -9.66
CA LEU A 97 -2.14 10.92 -9.19
C LEU A 97 -2.61 9.46 -9.32
N GLU A 98 -2.20 8.72 -10.35
CA GLU A 98 -2.68 7.34 -10.54
C GLU A 98 -2.08 6.40 -9.49
N ALA A 99 -0.78 6.49 -9.22
CA ALA A 99 -0.14 5.78 -8.10
C ALA A 99 -0.78 6.12 -6.74
N PHE A 100 -1.07 7.41 -6.49
CA PHE A 100 -1.77 7.83 -5.28
C PHE A 100 -3.20 7.25 -5.20
N THR A 101 -3.93 7.26 -6.32
CA THR A 101 -5.30 6.71 -6.40
C THR A 101 -5.31 5.21 -6.17
N ASP A 102 -4.32 4.49 -6.71
CA ASP A 102 -4.17 3.05 -6.44
C ASP A 102 -3.99 2.78 -4.94
N PHE A 103 -3.17 3.60 -4.26
CA PHE A 103 -3.00 3.49 -2.81
C PHE A 103 -4.32 3.73 -2.06
N THR A 104 -5.05 4.82 -2.34
CA THR A 104 -6.28 5.12 -1.61
C THR A 104 -7.38 4.09 -1.85
N GLU A 105 -7.53 3.61 -3.08
CA GLU A 105 -8.47 2.54 -3.42
C GLU A 105 -8.11 1.22 -2.76
N HIS A 106 -6.83 0.85 -2.78
CA HIS A 106 -6.34 -0.36 -2.12
C HIS A 106 -6.57 -0.30 -0.62
N LEU A 107 -6.27 0.84 0.01
CA LEU A 107 -6.48 1.02 1.44
C LEU A 107 -7.96 0.85 1.81
N ASN A 108 -8.87 1.40 1.01
CA ASN A 108 -10.30 1.20 1.19
C ASN A 108 -10.70 -0.28 1.09
N CYS A 109 -10.15 -0.98 0.10
CA CYS A 109 -10.39 -2.41 -0.08
C CYS A 109 -9.81 -3.24 1.07
N PHE A 110 -8.60 -2.90 1.51
CA PHE A 110 -7.89 -3.54 2.60
C PHE A 110 -8.71 -3.48 3.89
N TYR A 111 -9.18 -2.31 4.30
CA TYR A 111 -9.97 -2.19 5.53
C TYR A 111 -11.35 -2.85 5.44
N SER A 112 -11.95 -2.94 4.24
CA SER A 112 -13.18 -3.71 4.02
C SER A 112 -12.96 -5.21 4.24
N VAL A 113 -11.85 -5.75 3.72
CA VAL A 113 -11.47 -7.16 3.91
C VAL A 113 -11.06 -7.40 5.37
N ALA A 114 -10.27 -6.52 5.97
CA ALA A 114 -9.84 -6.61 7.37
C ALA A 114 -11.04 -6.65 8.33
N SER A 115 -12.07 -5.84 8.09
CA SER A 115 -13.32 -5.88 8.84
C SER A 115 -14.02 -7.23 8.72
N THR A 116 -14.12 -7.75 7.49
CA THR A 116 -14.71 -9.08 7.23
C THR A 116 -13.95 -10.19 7.94
N MET A 117 -12.61 -10.17 7.90
CA MET A 117 -11.76 -11.15 8.59
C MET A 117 -11.92 -11.04 10.11
N SER A 118 -11.96 -9.81 10.65
CA SER A 118 -12.08 -9.55 12.09
C SER A 118 -13.39 -10.07 12.67
N ILE A 119 -14.52 -9.87 11.97
CA ILE A 119 -15.84 -10.43 12.35
C ILE A 119 -15.78 -11.96 12.49
N GLN A 120 -14.92 -12.61 11.72
CA GLN A 120 -14.78 -14.07 11.68
C GLN A 120 -13.67 -14.61 12.58
N GLY A 121 -13.05 -13.77 13.41
CA GLY A 121 -12.01 -14.13 14.37
C GLY A 121 -10.58 -14.02 13.84
N GLU A 122 -10.38 -13.63 12.59
CA GLU A 122 -9.06 -13.37 12.00
C GLU A 122 -8.75 -11.88 12.04
N VAL A 123 -8.39 -11.39 13.22
CA VAL A 123 -8.11 -9.95 13.42
C VAL A 123 -6.86 -9.53 12.64
N VAL A 124 -7.03 -8.55 11.75
CA VAL A 124 -5.95 -7.94 10.97
C VAL A 124 -5.50 -6.66 11.65
N GLN A 125 -4.22 -6.57 11.97
CA GLN A 125 -3.58 -5.37 12.51
C GLN A 125 -2.39 -5.05 11.61
N PRO A 126 -2.42 -3.95 10.83
CA PRO A 126 -1.29 -3.59 9.98
C PRO A 126 -0.02 -3.37 10.80
N PHE A 127 1.05 -4.08 10.44
CA PHE A 127 2.40 -3.84 10.97
C PHE A 127 3.15 -2.97 9.97
N SER A 128 3.39 -1.73 10.36
CA SER A 128 4.22 -0.79 9.61
C SER A 128 5.45 -0.39 10.41
N GLN A 129 6.48 0.08 9.71
CA GLN A 129 7.62 0.77 10.31
C GLN A 129 7.13 1.87 11.27
N TYR A 130 7.78 1.99 12.43
CA TYR A 130 7.45 2.97 13.48
C TYR A 130 5.99 2.93 13.99
N SER A 131 5.28 1.81 13.82
CA SER A 131 3.95 1.58 14.38
C SER A 131 2.87 2.55 13.91
N SER A 132 2.89 2.98 12.64
CA SER A 132 1.80 3.81 12.11
C SER A 132 0.45 3.09 12.15
N GLN A 133 0.44 1.75 12.11
CA GLN A 133 -0.76 0.91 12.06
C GLN A 133 -1.69 1.24 10.88
N VAL A 134 -1.13 1.84 9.83
CA VAL A 134 -1.78 2.07 8.53
C VAL A 134 -1.03 1.25 7.51
N HIS A 135 -1.74 0.36 6.83
CA HIS A 135 -1.19 -0.50 5.80
C HIS A 135 -0.54 0.32 4.68
N ASP A 136 0.71 -0.01 4.34
CA ASP A 136 1.48 0.57 3.23
C ASP A 136 1.57 2.11 3.23
N ILE A 137 1.47 2.77 4.38
CA ILE A 137 1.48 4.24 4.48
C ILE A 137 2.78 4.86 3.94
N ASP A 138 3.88 4.11 3.90
CA ASP A 138 5.16 4.51 3.32
C ASP A 138 5.03 4.91 1.84
N LYS A 139 4.02 4.38 1.14
CA LYS A 139 3.71 4.77 -0.25
C LYS A 139 3.34 6.23 -0.43
N LEU A 140 3.02 6.96 0.63
CA LEU A 140 2.75 8.40 0.59
C LEU A 140 4.04 9.25 0.54
N ASP A 141 5.21 8.64 0.69
CA ASP A 141 6.49 9.31 0.47
C ASP A 141 6.58 9.79 -1.00
N PRO A 142 6.98 11.04 -1.24
CA PRO A 142 7.05 11.57 -2.61
C PRO A 142 7.89 10.69 -3.55
N VAL A 143 9.00 10.12 -3.05
CA VAL A 143 9.87 9.25 -3.85
C VAL A 143 9.19 7.90 -4.10
N MET A 144 8.46 7.36 -3.11
CA MET A 144 7.66 6.15 -3.32
C MET A 144 6.62 6.38 -4.41
N LEU A 145 5.85 7.47 -4.37
CA LEU A 145 4.86 7.75 -5.41
C LEU A 145 5.49 7.86 -6.80
N VAL A 146 6.67 8.46 -6.91
CA VAL A 146 7.43 8.50 -8.18
C VAL A 146 7.78 7.09 -8.66
N GLY A 147 8.39 6.26 -7.81
CA GLY A 147 8.76 4.90 -8.16
C GLY A 147 7.55 4.05 -8.56
N TYR A 148 6.45 4.17 -7.83
CA TYR A 148 5.19 3.49 -8.14
C TYR A 148 4.58 3.98 -9.47
N SER A 149 4.61 5.28 -9.77
CA SER A 149 4.18 5.80 -11.06
C SER A 149 5.04 5.29 -12.22
N GLU A 150 6.36 5.28 -12.07
CA GLU A 150 7.27 4.74 -13.09
C GLU A 150 7.01 3.25 -13.35
N ARG A 151 6.71 2.49 -12.30
CA ARG A 151 6.42 1.06 -12.45
C ARG A 151 5.04 0.78 -13.03
N PHE A 152 4.00 1.43 -12.52
CA PHE A 152 2.62 1.07 -12.82
C PHE A 152 2.02 1.84 -13.99
N GLU A 153 2.44 3.08 -14.20
CA GLU A 153 1.96 3.93 -15.30
C GLU A 153 2.86 3.75 -16.53
N ASP A 154 4.18 3.85 -16.34
CA ASP A 154 5.12 3.79 -17.47
C ASP A 154 5.54 2.35 -17.82
N ASN A 155 5.28 1.38 -16.94
CA ASN A 155 5.73 -0.01 -17.04
C ASN A 155 7.26 -0.14 -17.15
N MET A 156 8.01 0.67 -16.40
CA MET A 156 9.47 0.65 -16.36
C MET A 156 9.98 0.12 -15.02
N ALA A 157 11.09 -0.62 -15.05
CA ALA A 157 11.84 -1.02 -13.86
C ALA A 157 13.05 -0.08 -13.73
N THR A 158 12.83 1.05 -13.08
CA THR A 158 13.84 2.09 -12.88
C THR A 158 14.62 1.86 -11.61
N SER A 159 15.79 2.50 -11.48
CA SER A 159 16.60 2.45 -10.27
C SER A 159 15.83 2.96 -9.03
N VAL A 160 14.97 3.97 -9.21
CA VAL A 160 14.08 4.49 -8.15
C VAL A 160 13.06 3.43 -7.75
N TRP A 161 12.39 2.79 -8.70
CA TRP A 161 11.46 1.70 -8.41
C TRP A 161 12.13 0.57 -7.63
N ASP A 162 13.32 0.14 -8.05
CA ASP A 162 14.05 -0.97 -7.41
C ASP A 162 14.38 -0.66 -5.94
N LEU A 163 14.77 0.59 -5.62
CA LEU A 163 14.99 1.02 -4.24
C LEU A 163 13.70 1.15 -3.44
N CYS A 164 12.62 1.65 -4.07
CA CYS A 164 11.31 1.75 -3.45
C CYS A 164 10.77 0.37 -3.06
N VAL A 165 10.85 -0.62 -3.96
CA VAL A 165 10.35 -1.98 -3.69
C VAL A 165 11.22 -2.71 -2.66
N ASP A 166 12.55 -2.58 -2.73
CA ASP A 166 13.44 -3.16 -1.73
C ASP A 166 13.13 -2.62 -0.33
N ARG A 167 13.05 -1.29 -0.20
CA ARG A 167 12.66 -0.65 1.06
C ARG A 167 11.29 -1.14 1.53
N HIS A 168 10.29 -1.11 0.66
CA HIS A 168 8.92 -1.49 0.99
C HIS A 168 8.87 -2.92 1.55
N VAL A 169 9.59 -3.86 0.93
CA VAL A 169 9.69 -5.25 1.39
C VAL A 169 10.43 -5.37 2.72
N GLN A 170 11.48 -4.56 2.95
CA GLN A 170 12.26 -4.62 4.19
C GLN A 170 11.52 -4.08 5.42
N ILE A 171 10.57 -3.17 5.25
CA ILE A 171 9.90 -2.51 6.38
C ILE A 171 8.50 -3.05 6.66
N ASN A 172 7.90 -3.75 5.69
CA ASN A 172 6.55 -4.30 5.78
C ASN A 172 6.61 -5.84 5.94
N PRO A 173 6.45 -6.38 7.16
CA PRO A 173 6.60 -7.81 7.45
C PRO A 173 5.62 -8.71 6.70
N HIS A 174 4.51 -8.15 6.21
CA HIS A 174 3.52 -8.88 5.43
C HIS A 174 3.99 -9.20 4.00
N HIS A 175 5.16 -8.74 3.54
CA HIS A 175 5.74 -9.17 2.25
C HIS A 175 6.51 -10.47 2.44
N GLN A 176 6.31 -11.41 1.51
CA GLN A 176 6.93 -12.74 1.56
C GLN A 176 8.47 -12.71 1.45
N GLY A 177 9.04 -11.62 0.92
CA GLY A 177 10.48 -11.39 0.88
C GLY A 177 11.08 -10.82 2.17
N HIS A 178 10.25 -10.46 3.15
CA HIS A 178 10.73 -9.88 4.40
C HIS A 178 11.45 -10.95 5.26
N SER A 179 12.56 -10.57 5.88
CA SER A 179 13.45 -11.47 6.64
C SER A 179 12.76 -12.23 7.78
N VAL A 180 11.68 -11.67 8.35
CA VAL A 180 10.87 -12.30 9.41
C VAL A 180 10.43 -13.73 9.06
N TRP A 181 10.16 -14.02 7.78
CA TRP A 181 9.71 -15.34 7.34
C TRP A 181 10.81 -16.41 7.33
N HIS A 182 12.06 -15.97 7.33
CA HIS A 182 13.24 -16.83 7.19
C HIS A 182 14.16 -16.82 8.42
N SER A 183 13.86 -15.99 9.43
CA SER A 183 14.58 -16.05 10.71
C SER A 183 14.39 -17.42 11.37
N GLN A 184 15.47 -17.94 11.96
CA GLN A 184 15.49 -19.18 12.74
C GLN A 184 14.95 -18.99 14.17
N ASP A 185 14.64 -17.75 14.57
CA ASP A 185 14.11 -17.47 15.90
C ASP A 185 12.67 -18.00 16.00
N GLU A 186 12.47 -18.98 16.87
CA GLU A 186 11.18 -19.62 17.14
C GLU A 186 10.54 -19.14 18.44
N ASP A 187 11.00 -18.02 18.99
CA ASP A 187 10.39 -17.47 20.20
C ASP A 187 8.93 -17.02 19.97
N GLU A 188 8.18 -16.91 21.07
CA GLU A 188 6.75 -16.60 21.03
C GLU A 188 6.46 -15.22 20.43
N SER A 189 7.38 -14.27 20.60
CA SER A 189 7.31 -12.94 20.01
C SER A 189 7.40 -13.00 18.49
N SER A 190 8.42 -13.66 17.94
CA SER A 190 8.64 -13.84 16.51
C SER A 190 7.51 -14.60 15.86
N ARG A 191 6.98 -15.63 16.54
CA ARG A 191 5.79 -16.34 16.09
C ARG A 191 4.56 -15.44 16.03
N SER A 192 4.35 -14.59 17.03
CA SER A 192 3.22 -13.66 17.08
C SER A 192 3.27 -12.65 15.94
N ILE A 193 4.45 -12.10 15.65
CA ILE A 193 4.68 -11.19 14.52
C ILE A 193 4.34 -11.88 13.20
N ARG A 194 4.85 -13.11 12.96
CA ARG A 194 4.56 -13.86 11.73
C ARG A 194 3.08 -14.17 11.56
N VAL A 195 2.37 -14.52 12.63
CA VAL A 195 0.92 -14.76 12.57
C VAL A 195 0.19 -13.49 12.16
N ALA A 196 0.54 -12.34 12.74
CA ALA A 196 -0.11 -11.10 12.41
C ALA A 196 0.23 -10.63 10.98
N ALA A 197 1.50 -10.73 10.58
CA ALA A 197 1.96 -10.47 9.22
C ALA A 197 1.28 -11.38 8.18
N LEU A 198 1.01 -12.64 8.52
CA LEU A 198 0.30 -13.57 7.63
C LEU A 198 -1.13 -13.10 7.39
N ARG A 199 -1.82 -12.67 8.44
CA ARG A 199 -3.21 -12.17 8.34
C ARG A 199 -3.26 -10.90 7.51
N GLU A 200 -2.32 -9.99 7.73
CA GLU A 200 -2.16 -8.80 6.89
C GLU A 200 -1.87 -9.17 5.44
N MET A 201 -0.97 -10.11 5.16
CA MET A 201 -0.66 -10.58 3.81
C MET A 201 -1.89 -11.17 3.11
N VAL A 202 -2.63 -12.05 3.80
CA VAL A 202 -3.88 -12.60 3.26
C VAL A 202 -4.87 -11.47 2.96
N CYS A 203 -5.03 -10.52 3.89
CA CYS A 203 -5.86 -9.34 3.71
C CYS A 203 -5.44 -8.52 2.48
N ASP A 204 -4.15 -8.24 2.32
CA ASP A 204 -3.56 -7.53 1.17
C ASP A 204 -3.84 -8.24 -0.16
N LYS A 205 -3.58 -9.55 -0.26
CA LYS A 205 -3.82 -10.27 -1.53
C LYS A 205 -5.30 -10.35 -1.88
N VAL A 206 -6.16 -10.56 -0.88
CA VAL A 206 -7.62 -10.58 -1.06
C VAL A 206 -8.15 -9.19 -1.43
N SER A 207 -7.66 -8.13 -0.79
CA SER A 207 -8.09 -6.76 -1.11
C SER A 207 -7.60 -6.32 -2.48
N ARG A 208 -6.40 -6.72 -2.94
CA ARG A 208 -5.96 -6.52 -4.32
C ARG A 208 -6.85 -7.20 -5.34
N ARG A 209 -7.26 -8.46 -5.08
CA ARG A 209 -8.25 -9.15 -5.91
C ARG A 209 -9.59 -8.39 -5.92
N MET A 210 -10.05 -7.94 -4.75
CA MET A 210 -11.28 -7.16 -4.64
C MET A 210 -11.20 -5.87 -5.47
N GLN A 211 -10.09 -5.14 -5.37
CA GLN A 211 -9.83 -3.92 -6.12
C GLN A 211 -9.79 -4.17 -7.63
N LYS A 212 -8.94 -5.10 -8.09
CA LYS A 212 -8.60 -5.25 -9.52
C LYS A 212 -9.53 -6.17 -10.31
N ASN A 213 -10.17 -7.14 -9.66
CA ASN A 213 -11.01 -8.14 -10.35
C ASN A 213 -12.49 -8.04 -10.03
N LEU A 214 -12.84 -7.44 -8.89
CA LEU A 214 -14.23 -7.41 -8.40
C LEU A 214 -14.77 -5.98 -8.25
N ASN A 215 -14.06 -4.97 -8.77
CA ASN A 215 -14.46 -3.57 -8.74
C ASN A 215 -14.84 -3.07 -7.32
N GLY A 216 -14.10 -3.53 -6.30
CA GLY A 216 -14.33 -3.17 -4.90
C GLY A 216 -15.55 -3.84 -4.25
N VAL A 217 -16.16 -4.85 -4.87
CA VAL A 217 -17.33 -5.55 -4.32
C VAL A 217 -16.92 -6.63 -3.32
N VAL A 218 -17.42 -6.52 -2.09
CA VAL A 218 -17.30 -7.57 -1.06
C VAL A 218 -18.23 -8.73 -1.43
N CYS A 219 -17.65 -9.87 -1.78
CA CYS A 219 -18.39 -11.09 -2.10
C CYS A 219 -17.55 -12.34 -1.82
N LYS A 220 -18.18 -13.52 -1.86
CA LYS A 220 -17.48 -14.80 -1.63
C LYS A 220 -16.29 -15.04 -2.56
N ASP A 221 -16.30 -14.46 -3.76
CA ASP A 221 -15.28 -14.70 -4.77
C ASP A 221 -13.99 -13.90 -4.52
N MET A 222 -13.99 -12.96 -3.58
CA MET A 222 -12.78 -12.25 -3.15
C MET A 222 -11.75 -13.18 -2.50
N TRP A 223 -12.20 -14.29 -1.91
CA TRP A 223 -11.34 -15.30 -1.30
C TRP A 223 -10.65 -16.24 -2.31
N ASN A 224 -10.98 -16.14 -3.61
CA ASN A 224 -10.36 -16.96 -4.67
C ASN A 224 -9.01 -16.36 -5.11
N VAL A 225 -8.09 -16.21 -4.17
CA VAL A 225 -6.71 -15.78 -4.43
C VAL A 225 -5.85 -17.01 -4.70
N ASP A 226 -5.02 -16.95 -5.74
CA ASP A 226 -4.10 -18.04 -6.09
C ASP A 226 -2.98 -18.13 -5.03
N ILE A 227 -2.70 -19.35 -4.56
CA ILE A 227 -1.64 -19.61 -3.58
C ILE A 227 -0.25 -19.24 -4.12
N VAL A 228 -0.09 -19.13 -5.45
CA VAL A 228 1.13 -18.62 -6.10
C VAL A 228 1.55 -17.25 -5.57
N PHE A 229 0.60 -16.40 -5.15
CA PHE A 229 0.90 -15.06 -4.60
C PHE A 229 1.59 -15.09 -3.23
N PHE A 230 1.69 -16.27 -2.61
CA PHE A 230 2.37 -16.52 -1.34
C PHE A 230 3.72 -17.24 -1.53
N GLN A 231 4.13 -17.49 -2.78
CA GLN A 231 5.43 -18.10 -3.09
C GLN A 231 6.57 -17.24 -2.54
N GLY A 232 7.45 -17.86 -1.75
CA GLY A 232 8.49 -17.18 -0.97
C GLY A 232 8.35 -17.48 0.51
N LEU A 233 7.13 -17.75 0.99
CA LEU A 233 6.91 -18.24 2.35
C LEU A 233 7.39 -19.69 2.54
N PRO A 234 7.85 -20.07 3.75
CA PRO A 234 7.98 -21.48 4.11
C PRO A 234 6.64 -22.22 3.98
N GLN A 235 6.67 -23.49 3.56
CA GLN A 235 5.47 -24.26 3.22
C GLN A 235 4.38 -24.23 4.32
N GLY A 236 4.77 -24.40 5.59
CA GLY A 236 3.81 -24.38 6.70
C GLY A 236 3.07 -23.04 6.87
N TRP A 237 3.63 -21.93 6.38
CA TRP A 237 2.95 -20.62 6.34
C TRP A 237 2.05 -20.48 5.12
N MET A 238 2.45 -21.04 3.96
CA MET A 238 1.57 -21.13 2.80
C MET A 238 0.31 -21.95 3.10
N ASP A 239 0.47 -23.10 3.76
CA ASP A 239 -0.66 -23.96 4.16
C ASP A 239 -1.61 -23.22 5.12
N LYS A 240 -1.07 -22.39 6.02
CA LYS A 240 -1.89 -21.55 6.90
C LYS A 240 -2.62 -20.45 6.15
N ALA A 241 -1.98 -19.79 5.17
CA ALA A 241 -2.63 -18.78 4.34
C ALA A 241 -3.81 -19.39 3.57
N ASP A 242 -3.61 -20.54 2.92
CA ASP A 242 -4.67 -21.29 2.25
C ASP A 242 -5.79 -21.71 3.22
N GLY A 243 -5.43 -22.16 4.43
CA GLY A 243 -6.37 -22.46 5.50
C GLY A 243 -7.26 -21.27 5.89
N ILE A 244 -6.67 -20.08 6.07
CA ILE A 244 -7.42 -18.84 6.34
C ILE A 244 -8.37 -18.54 5.18
N MET A 245 -7.89 -18.53 3.94
CA MET A 245 -8.72 -18.21 2.77
C MET A 245 -9.89 -19.18 2.60
N ARG A 246 -9.66 -20.49 2.79
CA ARG A 246 -10.72 -21.52 2.77
C ARG A 246 -11.72 -21.32 3.90
N LEU A 247 -11.25 -21.06 5.12
CA LEU A 247 -12.11 -20.80 6.27
C LEU A 247 -13.01 -19.58 6.02
N MET A 248 -12.44 -18.47 5.57
CA MET A 248 -13.18 -17.24 5.27
C MET A 248 -14.20 -17.46 4.15
N LYS A 249 -13.84 -18.23 3.11
CA LYS A 249 -14.75 -18.61 2.02
C LYS A 249 -15.92 -19.47 2.50
N GLN A 250 -15.67 -20.44 3.39
CA GLN A 250 -16.68 -21.33 3.96
C GLN A 250 -17.67 -20.59 4.86
N LYS A 251 -17.16 -19.69 5.72
CA LYS A 251 -17.98 -18.83 6.58
C LYS A 251 -18.84 -17.85 5.76
N GLY A 252 -18.46 -17.61 4.49
CA GLY A 252 -19.18 -16.76 3.55
C GLY A 252 -19.11 -15.28 3.93
N VAL A 253 -19.71 -14.41 3.12
CA VAL A 253 -20.09 -13.05 3.55
C VAL A 253 -21.41 -13.17 4.31
N SER A 254 -21.41 -13.97 5.37
CA SER A 254 -22.54 -14.03 6.29
C SER A 254 -22.44 -12.76 7.15
N MET A 255 -23.37 -11.82 6.95
CA MET A 255 -23.56 -10.55 7.67
C MET A 255 -23.31 -9.28 6.83
N ILE A 256 -24.12 -9.07 5.80
CA ILE A 256 -24.76 -7.76 5.58
C ILE A 256 -26.21 -8.03 5.17
N SER A 257 -27.09 -8.15 6.17
CA SER A 257 -28.55 -8.02 6.02
C SER A 257 -28.95 -6.65 6.53
#